data_AF-A0A9D5U8N4-F1
#
_entry.id   AF-A0A9D5U8N4-F1
#
_cell.length_a   1.000
_cell.length_b   1.000
_cell.length_c   1.000
_cell.angle_alpha   90.00
_cell.angle_beta   90.00
_cell.angle_gamma   90.00
#
_symmetry.space_group_name_H-M   'P 1'
#
loop_
_entity.id
_entity.type
_entity.pdbx_description
1 polymer ?
#
loop_
_entity_poly.entity_id
_entity_poly.type
_entity_poly.pdbx_seq_one_letter_code
_entity_poly.pdbx_strand_id
1 'polypeptide(L)'
;MSFLGLLTTGCAAYVPGGSGSHGIWADDTDDFGNYEEPAIYVPEEGVPDEYDLEYQWEQMAPEQPAAWSCYLSITFNEDWHDDVECSNGIDFDRPYLREWDGFVTEDELMQSALEYENALNGG
;
A
#
# COMPACT_ATOMS: atom_id res chain seq x y z
N MET A 1 14.17 -63.10 16.62
CA MET A 1 14.58 -63.03 15.19
C MET A 1 14.45 -61.55 14.81
N SER A 2 15.42 -60.68 15.07
CA SER A 2 16.69 -60.47 14.32
C SER A 2 16.54 -60.71 12.82
N PHE A 3 16.58 -59.64 12.03
CA PHE A 3 17.74 -59.33 11.18
C PHE A 3 17.91 -57.81 11.02
N LEU A 4 19.07 -57.33 11.43
CA LEU A 4 19.68 -56.06 11.03
C LEU A 4 20.04 -56.13 9.53
N GLY A 5 19.98 -54.97 8.86
CA GLY A 5 20.55 -54.77 7.52
C GLY A 5 21.01 -53.33 7.36
N LEU A 6 22.19 -53.04 7.90
CA LEU A 6 22.95 -51.79 7.74
C LEU A 6 23.77 -51.88 6.44
N LEU A 7 23.65 -50.90 5.53
CA LEU A 7 24.61 -50.62 4.46
C LEU A 7 24.74 -49.09 4.39
N THR A 8 25.69 -48.48 5.11
CA THR A 8 27.08 -48.20 4.75
C THR A 8 27.27 -47.40 3.44
N THR A 9 27.49 -46.10 3.67
CA THR A 9 28.57 -45.28 3.09
C THR A 9 28.50 -44.92 1.60
N GLY A 10 28.16 -43.66 1.36
CA GLY A 10 28.34 -42.99 0.09
C GLY A 10 28.23 -41.47 0.22
N CYS A 11 28.93 -40.86 1.19
CA CYS A 11 29.13 -39.41 1.17
C CYS A 11 30.13 -39.12 0.04
N ALA A 12 29.62 -38.72 -1.12
CA ALA A 12 30.45 -38.20 -2.21
C ALA A 12 31.27 -37.00 -1.70
N ALA A 13 32.54 -37.00 -2.07
CA ALA A 13 33.55 -36.08 -1.60
C ALA A 13 33.16 -34.60 -1.83
N TYR A 14 33.35 -33.80 -0.78
CA TYR A 14 33.38 -32.35 -0.84
C TYR A 14 34.59 -31.92 -1.67
N VAL A 15 34.35 -31.31 -2.84
CA VAL A 15 35.38 -30.63 -3.64
C VAL A 15 35.40 -29.17 -3.18
N PRO A 16 36.46 -28.69 -2.51
CA PRO A 16 36.62 -27.27 -2.28
C PRO A 16 37.37 -26.69 -3.49
N GLY A 17 36.72 -25.81 -4.25
CA GLY A 17 37.44 -25.08 -5.29
C GLY A 17 36.58 -24.60 -6.43
N GLY A 18 36.13 -23.35 -6.32
CA GLY A 18 35.39 -22.64 -7.36
C GLY A 18 34.45 -21.65 -6.73
N SER A 19 35.02 -20.58 -6.16
CA SER A 19 34.32 -19.45 -5.55
C SER A 19 33.39 -18.76 -6.55
N GLY A 20 32.20 -19.31 -6.73
CA GLY A 20 31.03 -18.60 -7.23
C GLY A 20 30.36 -17.86 -6.08
N SER A 21 31.05 -16.87 -5.52
CA SER A 21 30.46 -15.90 -4.60
C SER A 21 30.76 -14.52 -5.15
N HIS A 22 30.06 -14.14 -6.23
CA HIS A 22 29.81 -12.74 -6.44
C HIS A 22 28.83 -12.32 -5.35
N GLY A 23 29.39 -11.76 -4.27
CA GLY A 23 28.60 -11.09 -3.27
C GLY A 23 27.79 -10.00 -3.94
N ILE A 24 26.53 -9.86 -3.54
CA ILE A 24 25.60 -8.78 -3.92
C ILE A 24 26.06 -7.42 -3.35
N TRP A 25 27.29 -7.33 -2.85
CA TRP A 25 27.86 -6.16 -2.18
C TRP A 25 29.33 -5.97 -2.57
N ALA A 26 29.67 -6.27 -3.83
CA ALA A 26 30.94 -5.88 -4.41
C ALA A 26 30.72 -4.62 -5.25
N ASP A 27 31.05 -3.48 -4.64
CA ASP A 27 31.73 -2.37 -5.33
C ASP A 27 31.02 -1.77 -6.56
N ASP A 28 29.89 -1.09 -6.35
CA ASP A 28 29.32 -0.16 -7.34
C ASP A 28 29.37 1.27 -6.78
N THR A 29 30.56 1.76 -6.41
CA THR A 29 30.74 3.15 -5.94
C THR A 29 31.31 4.08 -7.02
N ASP A 30 31.29 3.66 -8.29
CA ASP A 30 31.81 4.47 -9.39
C ASP A 30 31.28 4.00 -10.76
N ASP A 31 29.95 3.91 -10.89
CA ASP A 31 29.27 4.00 -12.19
C ASP A 31 28.20 5.11 -12.17
N PHE A 32 28.62 6.34 -11.89
CA PHE A 32 27.91 7.54 -12.37
C PHE A 32 28.19 7.75 -13.87
N GLY A 33 28.19 6.66 -14.65
CA GLY A 33 28.34 6.63 -16.08
C GLY A 33 27.12 7.22 -16.76
N ASN A 34 27.12 8.54 -16.86
CA ASN A 34 26.48 9.31 -17.93
C ASN A 34 25.13 8.76 -18.39
N TYR A 35 24.11 8.90 -17.55
CA TYR A 35 22.73 8.89 -18.03
C TYR A 35 22.56 10.14 -18.91
N GLU A 36 22.87 10.04 -20.20
CA GLU A 36 22.29 10.95 -21.18
C GLU A 36 20.79 10.65 -21.18
N GLU A 37 20.08 11.35 -20.30
CA GLU A 37 18.63 11.38 -20.29
C GLU A 37 18.20 11.77 -21.71
N PRO A 38 17.40 10.96 -22.43
CA PRO A 38 16.90 11.40 -23.72
C PRO A 38 16.16 12.71 -23.48
N ALA A 39 16.64 13.80 -24.07
CA ALA A 39 15.97 15.07 -24.00
C ALA A 39 14.56 14.89 -24.59
N ILE A 40 13.59 14.65 -23.71
CA ILE A 40 12.19 14.70 -24.08
C ILE A 40 11.98 16.16 -24.47
N TYR A 41 11.81 16.40 -25.76
CA TYR A 41 11.36 17.69 -26.26
C TYR A 41 9.92 17.86 -25.78
N VAL A 42 9.77 18.32 -24.54
CA VAL A 42 8.50 18.89 -24.06
C VAL A 42 8.36 20.17 -24.88
N PRO A 43 7.33 20.29 -25.74
CA PRO A 43 7.03 21.58 -26.35
C PRO A 43 6.96 22.61 -25.23
N GLU A 44 7.41 23.84 -25.48
CA GLU A 44 7.22 24.96 -24.56
C GLU A 44 5.72 25.30 -24.50
N GLU A 45 4.93 24.40 -23.93
CA GLU A 45 3.57 24.66 -23.51
C GLU A 45 3.71 25.55 -22.28
N GLY A 46 3.19 26.78 -22.40
CA GLY A 46 3.29 27.76 -21.34
C GLY A 46 2.85 27.15 -20.02
N VAL A 47 3.71 27.25 -19.01
CA VAL A 47 3.31 26.90 -17.64
C VAL A 47 2.05 27.70 -17.34
N PRO A 48 0.91 27.05 -17.07
CA PRO A 48 -0.32 27.75 -16.74
C PRO A 48 0.00 28.70 -15.59
N ASP A 49 -0.53 29.93 -15.65
CA ASP A 49 -0.33 30.82 -14.53
C ASP A 49 -1.03 30.24 -13.28
N GLU A 50 -0.56 30.65 -12.10
CA GLU A 50 -1.08 30.15 -10.82
C GLU A 50 -2.60 30.37 -10.69
N TYR A 51 -3.14 31.42 -11.32
CA TYR A 51 -4.57 31.71 -11.31
C TYR A 51 -5.36 30.73 -12.19
N ASP A 52 -4.85 30.37 -13.37
CA ASP A 52 -5.48 29.38 -14.26
C ASP A 52 -5.56 27.99 -13.60
N LEU A 53 -4.57 27.62 -12.79
CA LEU A 53 -4.63 26.41 -11.97
C LEU A 53 -5.69 26.51 -10.88
N GLU A 54 -5.89 27.71 -10.33
CA GLU A 54 -6.87 27.96 -9.27
C GLU A 54 -8.32 27.74 -9.77
N TYR A 55 -8.66 28.36 -10.89
CA TYR A 55 -9.98 28.23 -11.52
C TYR A 55 -10.28 26.83 -12.05
N GLN A 56 -9.25 26.04 -12.36
CA GLN A 56 -9.43 24.69 -12.87
C GLN A 56 -9.89 23.73 -11.77
N TRP A 57 -9.36 23.85 -10.54
CA TRP A 57 -9.80 23.00 -9.44
C TRP A 57 -11.19 23.37 -8.92
N GLU A 58 -11.56 24.65 -8.95
CA GLU A 58 -12.90 25.12 -8.54
C GLU A 58 -14.02 24.48 -9.37
N GLN A 59 -13.79 24.32 -10.67
CA GLN A 59 -14.77 23.72 -11.59
C GLN A 59 -14.91 22.20 -11.46
N MET A 60 -13.96 21.53 -10.80
CA MET A 60 -13.98 20.09 -10.58
C MET A 60 -14.61 19.70 -9.25
N ALA A 61 -14.84 20.66 -8.34
CA ALA A 61 -15.46 20.40 -7.05
C ALA A 61 -16.93 19.98 -7.23
N PRO A 62 -17.38 18.88 -6.61
CA PRO A 62 -18.78 18.48 -6.69
C PRO A 62 -19.68 19.50 -5.99
N GLU A 63 -20.69 20.02 -6.70
CA GLU A 63 -21.64 21.00 -6.14
C GLU A 63 -22.66 20.39 -5.16
N GLN A 64 -22.79 19.06 -5.12
CA GLN A 64 -23.73 18.32 -4.27
C GLN A 64 -23.02 17.11 -3.66
N PRO A 65 -23.35 16.74 -2.40
CA PRO A 65 -22.75 15.58 -1.76
C PRO A 65 -23.15 14.32 -2.51
N ALA A 66 -22.18 13.43 -2.74
CA ALA A 66 -22.42 12.10 -3.25
C ALA A 66 -23.10 11.22 -2.19
N ALA A 67 -23.41 9.96 -2.54
CA ALA A 67 -23.68 8.97 -1.52
C ALA A 67 -22.44 8.81 -0.63
N TRP A 68 -22.66 8.59 0.66
CA TRP A 68 -21.58 8.24 1.58
C TRP A 68 -20.94 6.93 1.14
N SER A 69 -19.62 6.89 1.18
CA SER A 69 -18.85 5.66 0.99
C SER A 69 -17.77 5.58 2.05
N CYS A 70 -17.62 4.40 2.65
CA CYS A 70 -16.65 4.13 3.70
C CYS A 70 -15.49 3.27 3.17
N TYR A 71 -14.28 3.62 3.60
CA TYR A 71 -13.05 2.92 3.24
C TYR A 71 -12.12 2.81 4.44
N LEU A 72 -11.22 1.83 4.39
CA LEU A 72 -10.19 1.68 5.40
C LEU A 72 -9.19 2.84 5.28
N SER A 73 -8.95 3.51 6.40
CA SER A 73 -8.08 4.66 6.54
C SER A 73 -7.35 4.56 7.88
N ILE A 74 -6.25 3.77 7.90
CA ILE A 74 -5.54 3.43 9.13
C ILE A 74 -4.96 4.69 9.80
N THR A 75 -5.31 4.93 11.06
CA THR A 75 -4.83 6.07 11.88
C THR A 75 -3.44 5.82 12.47
N PHE A 76 -2.97 4.56 12.47
CA PHE A 76 -1.72 4.10 13.07
C PHE A 76 -1.59 4.40 14.57
N ASN A 77 -2.72 4.54 15.26
CA ASN A 77 -2.77 4.56 16.71
C ASN A 77 -2.84 3.11 17.26
N GLU A 78 -3.12 2.95 18.56
CA GLU A 78 -3.33 1.63 19.18
C GLU A 78 -4.82 1.20 19.18
N ASP A 79 -5.66 1.87 18.41
CA ASP A 79 -7.12 1.76 18.43
C ASP A 79 -7.69 1.56 17.02
N TRP A 80 -7.84 0.31 16.60
CA TRP A 80 -8.36 -0.04 15.28
C TRP A 80 -9.84 0.30 15.07
N HIS A 81 -10.56 0.72 16.12
CA HIS A 81 -12.00 1.02 16.02
C HIS A 81 -12.28 2.31 15.25
N ASP A 82 -11.27 3.17 15.04
CA ASP A 82 -11.35 4.42 14.27
C ASP A 82 -10.61 4.38 12.92
N ASP A 83 -10.20 3.18 12.47
CA ASP A 83 -9.46 2.97 11.22
C ASP A 83 -10.34 3.00 9.96
N VAL A 84 -11.61 3.41 10.06
CA VAL A 84 -12.53 3.58 8.92
C VAL A 84 -12.91 5.04 8.78
N GLU A 85 -12.85 5.54 7.55
CA GLU A 85 -13.32 6.88 7.20
C GLU A 85 -14.39 6.79 6.13
N CYS A 86 -15.46 7.55 6.31
CA CYS A 86 -16.56 7.67 5.39
C CYS A 86 -16.57 9.09 4.81
N SER A 87 -16.86 9.22 3.52
CA SER A 87 -16.99 10.52 2.86
C SER A 87 -18.11 10.52 1.84
N ASN A 88 -18.75 11.67 1.67
CA ASN A 88 -19.67 11.97 0.57
C ASN A 88 -19.03 12.91 -0.48
N GLY A 89 -17.71 13.11 -0.42
CA GLY A 89 -16.96 14.04 -1.26
C GLY A 89 -16.95 15.50 -0.81
N ILE A 90 -17.74 15.85 0.22
CA ILE A 90 -17.80 17.19 0.82
C ILE A 90 -17.46 17.09 2.31
N ASP A 91 -18.14 16.19 3.00
CA ASP A 91 -17.98 15.89 4.41
C ASP A 91 -17.18 14.61 4.61
N PHE A 92 -16.57 14.51 5.78
CA PHE A 92 -15.82 13.36 6.25
C PHE A 92 -16.30 13.00 7.64
N ASP A 93 -16.43 11.70 7.90
CA ASP A 93 -16.79 11.17 9.20
C ASP A 93 -15.97 9.91 9.51
N ARG A 94 -15.53 9.78 10.75
CA ARG A 94 -14.68 8.68 11.21
C ARG A 94 -15.37 7.99 12.39
N PRO A 95 -16.25 7.00 12.14
CA PRO A 95 -17.03 6.37 13.18
C PRO A 95 -16.17 5.48 14.07
N TYR A 96 -16.58 5.36 15.33
CA TYR A 96 -16.01 4.39 16.25
C TYR A 96 -16.79 3.07 16.17
N LEU A 97 -16.22 2.07 15.50
CA LEU A 97 -16.92 0.83 15.16
C LEU A 97 -16.55 -0.31 16.10
N ARG A 98 -17.53 -1.13 16.52
CA ARG A 98 -17.32 -2.35 17.32
C ARG A 98 -16.62 -2.13 18.68
N GLU A 99 -16.94 -1.04 19.38
CA GLU A 99 -16.36 -0.67 20.69
C GLU A 99 -16.36 -1.78 21.77
N TRP A 100 -17.21 -2.80 21.61
CA TRP A 100 -17.33 -3.92 22.52
C TRP A 100 -16.30 -5.04 22.28
N ASP A 101 -15.55 -4.98 21.17
CA ASP A 101 -14.69 -6.06 20.71
C ASP A 101 -13.21 -5.76 20.96
N GLY A 102 -12.53 -6.60 21.73
CA GLY A 102 -11.14 -6.37 22.12
C GLY A 102 -10.11 -6.72 21.04
N PHE A 103 -10.53 -7.28 19.91
CA PHE A 103 -9.70 -7.51 18.73
C PHE A 103 -10.61 -7.62 17.51
N VAL A 104 -10.43 -6.72 16.54
CA VAL A 104 -11.24 -6.67 15.32
C VAL A 104 -10.35 -6.94 14.10
N THR A 105 -10.82 -7.78 13.20
CA THR A 105 -10.19 -7.97 11.89
C THR A 105 -10.67 -6.91 10.89
N GLU A 106 -9.87 -6.64 9.85
CA GLU A 106 -10.25 -5.70 8.79
C GLU A 106 -11.62 -6.04 8.18
N ASP A 107 -11.89 -7.31 7.89
CA ASP A 107 -13.18 -7.76 7.33
C ASP A 107 -14.35 -7.44 8.27
N GLU A 108 -14.19 -7.64 9.58
CA GLU A 108 -15.22 -7.33 10.57
C GLU A 108 -15.44 -5.83 10.72
N LEU A 109 -14.37 -5.05 10.66
CA LEU A 109 -14.42 -3.59 10.70
C LEU A 109 -15.14 -3.05 9.46
N MET A 110 -14.80 -3.54 8.27
CA MET A 110 -15.42 -3.14 7.01
C MET A 110 -16.87 -3.62 6.89
N GLN A 111 -17.23 -4.75 7.50
CA GLN A 111 -18.63 -5.16 7.60
C GLN A 111 -19.44 -4.14 8.43
N SER A 112 -18.93 -3.71 9.58
CA SER A 112 -19.58 -2.67 10.39
C SER A 112 -19.58 -1.31 9.69
N ALA A 113 -18.54 -1.00 8.92
CA ALA A 113 -18.49 0.20 8.09
C ALA A 113 -19.59 0.20 7.02
N LEU A 114 -19.85 -0.93 6.37
CA LEU A 114 -20.93 -1.06 5.40
C LEU A 114 -22.32 -0.85 6.04
N GLU A 115 -22.53 -1.36 7.25
CA GLU A 115 -23.77 -1.12 8.00
C GLU A 115 -23.94 0.37 8.34
N TYR A 116 -22.86 1.03 8.72
CA TYR A 116 -22.84 2.47 8.98
C TYR A 116 -23.08 3.30 7.71
N GLU A 117 -22.41 2.96 6.60
CA GLU A 117 -22.61 3.56 5.28
C GLU A 117 -24.08 3.49 4.85
N ASN A 118 -24.71 2.32 5.01
CA ASN A 118 -26.12 2.13 4.71
C ASN A 118 -27.02 3.01 5.60
N ALA A 119 -26.65 3.22 6.87
CA ALA A 119 -27.39 4.12 7.76
C ALA A 119 -27.26 5.58 7.34
N LEU A 120 -26.08 6.02 6.90
CA LEU A 120 -25.85 7.38 6.39
C LEU A 120 -26.61 7.64 5.07
N ASN A 121 -26.71 6.63 4.21
CA ASN A 121 -27.39 6.72 2.92
C ASN A 121 -28.91 6.43 2.97
N GLY A 122 -29.40 5.86 4.08
CA GLY A 122 -30.79 5.44 4.25
C GLY A 122 -31.71 6.48 4.90
N GLY A 123 -31.22 7.72 5.11
CA GLY A 123 -31.95 8.84 5.73
C GLY A 123 -33.30 9.15 5.09
#